data_AF-A0A946JZU1-F1
#
_entry.id   AF-A0A946JZU1-F1
#
_cell.length_a   1.000
_cell.length_b   1.000
_cell.length_c   1.000
_cell.angle_alpha   90.00
_cell.angle_beta   90.00
_cell.angle_gamma   90.00
#
_symmetry.space_group_name_H-M   'P 1'
#
loop_
_entity.id
_entity.type
_entity.pdbx_description
1 polymer ?
#
loop_
_entity_poly.entity_id
_entity_poly.type
_entity_poly.pdbx_seq_one_letter_code
_entity_poly.pdbx_strand_id
1 'polypeptide(L)'
;MGCHLNDGRGLPPEVPAFDNKLAILAASDKGREYLVTVPGASQSLIDDAALASVLNWILDTYTEEPVHQPFLASEISRYRHTPQTNPAHLRDELLGAAD
;
A
#
# COMPACT_ATOMS: atom_id res chain seq x y z
N MET A 1 13.13 -6.60 11.40
CA MET A 1 13.01 -6.67 9.92
C MET A 1 11.53 -6.66 9.60
N GLY A 2 11.09 -5.77 8.72
CA GLY A 2 9.70 -5.76 8.25
C GLY A 2 9.42 -6.91 7.28
N CYS A 3 8.14 -7.24 7.08
CA CYS A 3 7.71 -8.36 6.23
C CYS A 3 8.19 -8.27 4.77
N HIS A 4 8.38 -7.05 4.25
CA HIS A 4 8.80 -6.82 2.86
C HIS A 4 10.32 -6.89 2.63
N LEU A 5 11.10 -7.21 3.68
CA LEU A 5 12.57 -7.13 3.68
C LEU A 5 13.06 -5.68 3.45
N ASN A 6 14.36 -5.45 3.65
CA ASN A 6 14.93 -4.10 3.54
C ASN A 6 15.02 -3.60 2.09
N ASP A 7 14.99 -4.52 1.13
CA ASP A 7 15.09 -4.24 -0.30
C ASP A 7 13.73 -4.37 -1.01
N GLY A 8 12.64 -4.54 -0.27
CA GLY A 8 11.29 -4.61 -0.85
C GLY A 8 10.98 -5.90 -1.60
N ARG A 9 11.86 -6.92 -1.62
CA ARG A 9 11.61 -8.17 -2.36
C ARG A 9 10.48 -9.02 -1.77
N GLY A 10 10.12 -8.81 -0.51
CA GLY A 10 9.09 -9.56 0.19
C GLY A 10 9.36 -11.06 0.26
N LEU A 11 8.27 -11.82 0.45
CA LEU A 11 8.23 -13.28 0.47
C LEU A 11 6.97 -13.75 -0.27
N PRO A 12 7.00 -13.78 -1.62
CA PRO A 12 5.81 -14.11 -2.40
C PRO A 12 5.38 -15.58 -2.26
N PRO A 13 4.07 -15.88 -2.38
CA PRO A 13 2.99 -14.94 -2.69
C PRO A 13 2.41 -14.19 -1.49
N GLU A 14 2.69 -14.63 -0.25
CA GLU A 14 2.07 -14.11 0.97
C GLU A 14 2.42 -12.64 1.21
N VAL A 15 3.70 -12.29 1.06
CA VAL A 15 4.18 -10.91 1.16
C VAL A 15 4.69 -10.48 -0.22
N PRO A 16 3.95 -9.63 -0.95
CA PRO A 16 4.34 -9.24 -2.30
C PRO A 16 5.62 -8.41 -2.30
N ALA A 17 6.35 -8.45 -3.41
CA ALA A 17 7.40 -7.48 -3.66
C ALA A 17 6.81 -6.07 -3.84
N PHE A 18 7.59 -5.06 -3.52
CA PHE A 18 7.32 -3.70 -3.98
C PHE A 18 7.79 -3.57 -5.43
N ASP A 19 6.84 -3.35 -6.33
CA ASP A 19 7.03 -3.21 -7.78
C ASP A 19 5.97 -2.26 -8.37
N ASN A 20 5.93 -2.12 -9.70
CA ASN A 20 4.99 -1.24 -10.41
C ASN A 20 3.49 -1.55 -10.14
N LYS A 21 3.14 -2.70 -9.55
CA LYS A 21 1.74 -2.96 -9.12
C LYS A 21 1.29 -1.99 -8.04
N LEU A 22 2.21 -1.44 -7.25
CA LEU A 22 1.90 -0.40 -6.27
C LEU A 22 1.35 0.87 -6.95
N ALA A 23 1.89 1.25 -8.10
CA ALA A 23 1.40 2.40 -8.86
C ALA A 23 -0.01 2.14 -9.43
N ILE A 24 -0.25 0.93 -9.93
CA ILE A 24 -1.59 0.49 -10.40
C ILE A 24 -2.62 0.59 -9.27
N LEU A 25 -2.29 0.08 -8.08
CA LEU A 25 -3.16 0.18 -6.91
C LEU A 25 -3.37 1.63 -6.48
N ALA A 26 -2.31 2.44 -6.44
CA ALA A 26 -2.37 3.83 -6.02
C ALA A 26 -3.16 4.74 -6.99
N ALA A 27 -3.47 4.27 -8.20
CA ALA A 27 -4.21 5.01 -9.22
C ALA A 27 -5.73 5.06 -9.02
N SER A 28 -6.28 4.33 -8.03
CA SER A 28 -7.72 4.31 -7.76
C SER A 28 -8.04 4.48 -6.27
N ASP A 29 -9.19 5.05 -5.94
CA ASP A 29 -9.62 5.23 -4.54
C ASP A 29 -9.63 3.89 -3.77
N LYS A 30 -10.11 2.81 -4.40
CA LYS A 30 -10.14 1.47 -3.79
C LYS A 30 -8.75 0.88 -3.59
N GLY A 31 -7.83 1.07 -4.53
CA GLY A 31 -6.47 0.56 -4.38
C GLY A 31 -5.66 1.37 -3.37
N ARG A 32 -5.92 2.67 -3.26
CA ARG A 32 -5.39 3.51 -2.17
C ARG A 32 -5.92 3.09 -0.81
N GLU A 33 -7.22 2.85 -0.68
CA GLU A 33 -7.83 2.26 0.52
C GLU A 33 -7.16 0.92 0.87
N TYR A 34 -6.97 0.03 -0.12
CA TYR A 34 -6.27 -1.24 0.08
C TYR A 34 -4.88 -1.04 0.68
N LEU A 35 -4.04 -0.16 0.10
CA LEU A 35 -2.68 0.09 0.58
C LEU A 35 -2.64 0.57 2.04
N VAL A 36 -3.62 1.38 2.46
CA VAL A 36 -3.73 1.86 3.85
C VAL A 36 -4.24 0.77 4.80
N THR A 37 -5.13 -0.10 4.32
CA THR A 37 -5.86 -1.06 5.15
C THR A 37 -5.16 -2.42 5.31
N VAL A 38 -4.11 -2.70 4.53
CA VAL A 38 -3.23 -3.88 4.76
C VAL A 38 -2.78 -3.89 6.24
N PRO A 39 -2.90 -5.02 6.98
CA PRO A 39 -2.65 -5.05 8.42
C PRO A 39 -1.31 -4.45 8.87
N GLY A 40 -0.24 -4.67 8.09
CA GLY A 40 1.08 -4.09 8.39
C GLY A 40 1.11 -2.56 8.35
N ALA A 41 0.26 -1.93 7.55
CA ALA A 41 0.11 -0.48 7.47
C ALA A 41 -0.89 0.03 8.52
N SER A 42 -2.12 -0.48 8.48
CA SER A 42 -3.24 0.00 9.32
C SER A 42 -3.01 -0.18 10.82
N GLN A 43 -2.23 -1.19 11.22
CA GLN A 43 -1.94 -1.50 12.63
C GLN A 43 -0.54 -1.03 13.07
N SER A 44 0.17 -0.29 12.21
CA SER A 44 1.47 0.27 12.58
C SER A 44 1.35 1.26 13.75
N LEU A 45 2.41 1.36 14.56
CA LEU A 45 2.45 2.25 15.73
C LEU A 45 2.78 3.71 15.39
N ILE A 46 2.98 4.02 14.11
CA ILE A 46 3.27 5.37 13.63
C ILE A 46 1.97 6.14 13.42
N ASP A 47 2.04 7.48 13.48
CA ASP A 47 0.86 8.31 13.25
C ASP A 47 0.48 8.40 11.76
N ASP A 48 -0.66 9.03 11.48
CA ASP A 48 -1.22 9.16 10.13
C ASP A 48 -0.29 9.90 9.16
N ALA A 49 0.45 10.90 9.66
CA ALA A 49 1.36 11.68 8.83
C ALA A 49 2.62 10.88 8.48
N ALA A 50 3.14 10.13 9.44
CA ALA A 50 4.26 9.22 9.26
C ALA A 50 3.89 8.07 8.31
N LEU A 51 2.71 7.46 8.46
CA LEU A 51 2.27 6.40 7.55
C LEU A 51 2.06 6.92 6.12
N ALA A 52 1.46 8.11 5.96
CA ALA A 52 1.35 8.77 4.65
C ALA A 52 2.74 8.98 4.02
N SER A 53 3.71 9.45 4.80
CA SER A 53 5.09 9.67 4.35
C SER A 53 5.77 8.36 3.91
N VAL A 54 5.57 7.27 4.66
CA VAL A 54 6.10 5.94 4.31
C VAL A 54 5.48 5.41 3.02
N LEU A 55 4.16 5.51 2.85
CA LEU A 55 3.50 5.04 1.61
C LEU A 55 3.97 5.85 0.39
N ASN A 56 4.10 7.17 0.52
CA ASN A 56 4.64 8.02 -0.53
C ASN A 56 6.09 7.66 -0.87
N TRP A 57 6.93 7.43 0.14
CA TRP A 57 8.31 7.00 -0.05
C TRP A 57 8.42 5.63 -0.73
N ILE A 58 7.56 4.67 -0.36
CA ILE A 58 7.51 3.36 -1.02
C ILE A 58 7.18 3.51 -2.50
N LEU A 59 6.17 4.32 -2.84
CA LEU A 59 5.82 4.55 -4.24
C LEU A 59 6.97 5.20 -5.02
N ASP A 60 7.59 6.24 -4.48
CA ASP A 60 8.72 6.95 -5.10
C ASP A 60 9.96 6.05 -5.28
N THR A 61 10.17 5.10 -4.36
CA THR A 61 11.35 4.23 -4.37
C THR A 61 11.20 3.01 -5.28
N TYR A 62 10.01 2.44 -5.37
CA TYR A 62 9.79 1.10 -5.96
C TYR A 62 8.92 1.11 -7.22
N THR A 63 8.48 2.28 -7.68
CA THR A 63 7.71 2.41 -8.93
C THR A 63 8.41 3.35 -9.90
N GLU A 64 8.26 3.09 -11.19
CA GLU A 64 8.80 3.93 -12.27
C GLU A 64 7.81 5.03 -12.72
N GLU A 65 6.57 4.96 -12.25
CA GLU A 65 5.50 5.88 -12.61
C GLU A 65 5.48 7.11 -11.69
N PRO A 66 5.30 8.32 -12.23
CA PRO A 66 5.14 9.50 -11.40
C PRO A 66 3.91 9.35 -10.50
N VAL A 67 4.11 9.47 -9.18
CA VAL A 67 3.00 9.47 -8.21
C VAL A 67 2.17 10.74 -8.42
N HIS A 68 0.98 10.59 -8.99
CA HIS A 68 0.15 11.73 -9.36
C HIS A 68 -0.50 12.41 -8.14
N GLN A 69 -0.85 11.63 -7.11
CA GLN A 69 -1.48 12.13 -5.89
C GLN A 69 -0.84 11.50 -4.64
N PRO A 70 -0.17 12.30 -3.78
CA PRO A 70 0.42 11.79 -2.55
C PRO A 70 -0.69 11.37 -1.57
N PHE A 71 -0.42 10.34 -0.78
CA PHE A 71 -1.19 10.02 0.42
C PHE A 71 -1.13 11.18 1.41
N LEU A 72 -2.29 11.49 1.98
CA LEU A 72 -2.47 12.53 2.99
C LEU A 72 -2.81 11.91 4.34
N ALA A 73 -2.38 12.52 5.44
CA ALA A 73 -2.74 12.05 6.78
C ALA A 73 -4.26 11.91 6.98
N SER A 74 -5.07 12.80 6.41
CA SER A 74 -6.53 12.72 6.45
C SER A 74 -7.10 11.49 5.74
N GLU A 75 -6.43 11.04 4.67
CA GLU A 75 -6.80 9.83 3.94
C GLU A 75 -6.44 8.58 4.76
N ILE A 76 -5.25 8.58 5.37
CA ILE A 76 -4.84 7.51 6.29
C ILE A 76 -5.83 7.37 7.44
N SER A 77 -6.17 8.49 8.09
CA SER A 77 -7.11 8.53 9.19
C SER A 77 -8.49 7.98 8.82
N ARG A 78 -8.93 8.23 7.58
CA ARG A 78 -10.21 7.71 7.08
C ARG A 78 -10.20 6.18 6.98
N TYR A 79 -9.16 5.59 6.41
CA TYR A 79 -9.16 4.17 6.06
C TYR A 79 -8.57 3.25 7.12
N ARG A 80 -7.57 3.68 7.90
CA ARG A 80 -6.77 2.79 8.77
C ARG A 80 -7.58 2.03 9.84
N HIS A 81 -8.78 2.49 10.17
CA HIS A 81 -9.61 1.93 11.24
C HIS A 81 -10.36 0.66 10.84
N THR A 82 -10.26 0.24 9.58
CA THR A 82 -10.87 -0.99 9.06
C THR A 82 -9.81 -1.88 8.39
N PRO A 83 -8.99 -2.62 9.18
CA PRO A 83 -7.95 -3.49 8.63
C PRO A 83 -8.53 -4.57 7.69
N GLN A 84 -7.86 -4.83 6.58
CA GLN A 84 -8.29 -5.88 5.65
C GLN A 84 -8.06 -7.27 6.21
N THR A 85 -9.09 -8.11 6.11
CA THR A 85 -9.07 -9.48 6.59
C THR A 85 -8.47 -10.45 5.57
N ASN A 86 -8.56 -10.13 4.27
CA ASN A 86 -7.97 -10.92 3.19
C ASN A 86 -7.31 -10.02 2.14
N PRO A 87 -6.12 -9.45 2.45
CA PRO A 87 -5.43 -8.54 1.54
C PRO A 87 -4.97 -9.22 0.24
N ALA A 88 -4.64 -10.52 0.25
CA ALA A 88 -4.22 -11.23 -0.95
C ALA A 88 -5.35 -11.28 -1.99
N HIS A 89 -6.56 -11.67 -1.57
CA HIS A 89 -7.72 -11.74 -2.46
C HIS A 89 -8.09 -10.37 -3.04
N LEU A 90 -8.18 -9.34 -2.19
CA LEU A 90 -8.54 -8.00 -2.64
C LEU A 90 -7.49 -7.42 -3.59
N ARG A 91 -6.20 -7.67 -3.34
CA ARG A 91 -5.14 -7.27 -4.26
C ARG A 91 -5.33 -7.88 -5.64
N ASP A 92 -5.62 -9.18 -5.71
CA ASP A 92 -5.80 -9.88 -6.98
C ASP A 92 -7.03 -9.36 -7.73
N GLU A 93 -8.14 -9.07 -7.02
CA GLU A 93 -9.32 -8.41 -7.59
C GLU A 93 -9.00 -7.03 -8.17
N LEU A 94 -8.27 -6.19 -7.40
CA LEU A 94 -7.95 -4.82 -7.80
C LEU A 94 -6.97 -4.78 -8.99
N LEU A 95 -6.02 -5.72 -9.05
CA LEU A 95 -5.07 -5.82 -10.15
C LEU A 95 -5.67 -6.48 -11.39
N GLY A 96 -6.61 -7.41 -11.23
CA GLY A 96 -7.35 -8.01 -12.35
C GLY A 96 -8.46 -7.13 -12.91
N ALA A 97 -8.90 -6.11 -12.17
CA ALA A 97 -9.85 -5.10 -12.64
C ALA A 97 -9.17 -3.92 -13.38
N ALA A 98 -7.83 -3.91 -13.44
CA ALA A 98 -7.04 -2.85 -14.07
C ALA A 98 -6.79 -3.08 -15.59
N ASP A 99 -7.49 -4.04 -16.20
CA ASP A 99 -7.43 -4.40 -17.62
C ASP A 99 -8.41 -3.61 -18.49
#